data_AF-A0A1Z9GRV6-F1
#
_entry.id   AF-A0A1Z9GRV6-F1
#
_cell.length_a   1.000
_cell.length_b   1.000
_cell.length_c   1.000
_cell.angle_alpha   90.00
_cell.angle_beta   90.00
_cell.angle_gamma   90.00
#
_symmetry.space_group_name_H-M   'P 1'
#
loop_
_entity.id
_entity.type
_entity.pdbx_description
1 polymer ?
#
loop_
_entity_poly.entity_id
_entity_poly.type
_entity_poly.pdbx_seq_one_letter_code
_entity_poly.pdbx_strand_id
1 'polypeptide(L)'
;MKVKAAIKKVKTYFAKQGIDIDVELVGHRWSFQHNGYVGSFLANGRCDDEDQMDADAHNFHIRRCDDHSDLQSDYHAGSFRDNITQVCESLLPSPPKFPAGSLVRGRDNKRANRQGFAGLVGLVTQPTGHGGYCYVEWMGPNAPKSKYKVSYSERDLELAS
;
A
#
# COMPACT_ATOMS: atom_id res chain seq x y z
N MET A 1 -9.02 6.77 13.70
CA MET A 1 -9.16 5.28 13.71
C MET A 1 -8.63 4.85 15.06
N LYS A 2 -9.32 3.96 15.77
CA LYS A 2 -8.85 3.54 17.11
C LYS A 2 -7.59 2.68 17.06
N VAL A 3 -6.75 2.76 18.09
CA VAL A 3 -5.50 1.98 18.21
C VAL A 3 -5.75 0.49 18.05
N LYS A 4 -6.76 -0.08 18.72
CA LYS A 4 -7.13 -1.50 18.57
C LYS A 4 -7.43 -1.89 17.11
N ALA A 5 -8.07 -0.99 16.36
CA ALA A 5 -8.39 -1.20 14.95
C ALA A 5 -7.13 -1.09 14.07
N ALA A 6 -6.21 -0.18 14.41
CA ALA A 6 -4.92 -0.06 13.72
C ALA A 6 -4.07 -1.31 13.92
N ILE A 7 -3.92 -1.80 15.16
CA ILE A 7 -3.19 -3.05 15.48
C ILE A 7 -3.78 -4.23 14.71
N LYS A 8 -5.10 -4.42 14.80
CA LYS A 8 -5.79 -5.49 14.06
C LYS A 8 -5.53 -5.39 12.56
N LYS A 9 -5.52 -4.17 12.01
CA LYS A 9 -5.29 -3.95 10.58
C LYS A 9 -3.87 -4.28 10.16
N VAL A 10 -2.85 -3.94 10.96
CA VAL A 10 -1.46 -4.36 10.71
C VAL A 10 -1.39 -5.89 10.69
N LYS A 11 -1.80 -6.56 11.77
CA LYS A 11 -1.74 -8.03 11.87
C LYS A 11 -2.46 -8.71 10.70
N THR A 12 -3.68 -8.28 10.39
CA THR A 12 -4.46 -8.85 9.28
C THR A 12 -3.81 -8.60 7.91
N TYR A 13 -3.18 -7.44 7.71
CA TYR A 13 -2.58 -7.09 6.42
C TYR A 13 -1.38 -7.99 6.09
N PHE A 14 -0.50 -8.20 7.06
CA PHE A 14 0.67 -9.07 6.90
C PHE A 14 0.30 -10.56 6.89
N ALA A 15 -0.65 -10.97 7.74
CA ALA A 15 -1.11 -12.37 7.76
C ALA A 15 -1.74 -12.80 6.42
N LYS A 16 -2.44 -11.89 5.72
CA LYS A 16 -2.96 -12.15 4.35
C LYS A 16 -1.86 -12.47 3.34
N GLN A 17 -0.63 -12.05 3.60
CA GLN A 17 0.54 -12.30 2.77
C GLN A 17 1.45 -13.39 3.38
N GLY A 18 0.97 -14.13 4.39
CA GLY A 18 1.70 -15.22 5.02
C GLY A 18 2.79 -14.80 6.00
N ILE A 19 2.79 -13.53 6.44
CA ILE A 19 3.77 -13.00 7.38
C ILE A 19 3.09 -12.76 8.72
N ASP A 20 3.60 -13.40 9.77
CA ASP A 20 3.16 -13.09 11.13
C ASP A 20 3.94 -11.89 11.66
N ILE A 21 3.21 -10.91 12.21
CA ILE A 21 3.78 -9.68 12.76
C ILE A 21 3.16 -9.42 14.11
N ASP A 22 4.03 -9.17 15.08
CA ASP A 22 3.66 -8.62 16.36
C ASP A 22 3.81 -7.10 16.42
N VAL A 23 2.86 -6.50 17.13
CA VAL A 23 2.82 -5.06 17.39
C VAL A 23 2.98 -4.89 18.89
N GLU A 24 4.06 -4.25 19.29
CA GLU A 24 4.46 -4.08 20.68
C GLU A 24 4.40 -2.61 21.07
N LEU A 25 4.11 -2.34 22.34
CA LEU A 25 4.22 -1.00 22.90
C LEU A 25 5.66 -0.77 23.36
N VAL A 26 6.38 0.13 22.67
CA VAL A 26 7.75 0.51 23.01
C VAL A 26 7.73 1.96 23.51
N GLY A 27 7.90 2.13 24.82
CA GLY A 27 7.73 3.42 25.49
C GLY A 27 6.28 3.90 25.36
N HIS A 28 6.05 4.90 24.50
CA HIS A 28 4.71 5.44 24.23
C HIS A 28 4.20 5.13 22.82
N ARG A 29 4.96 4.39 22.00
CA ARG A 29 4.65 4.11 20.60
C ARG A 29 4.35 2.64 20.37
N TRP A 30 3.23 2.38 19.72
CA TRP A 30 2.97 1.07 19.12
C TRP A 30 3.88 0.90 17.92
N SER A 31 4.67 -0.17 17.89
CA SER A 31 5.71 -0.40 16.91
C SER A 31 5.71 -1.84 16.41
N PHE A 32 6.08 -2.03 15.15
CA PHE A 32 6.26 -3.34 14.53
C PHE A 32 7.38 -3.26 13.48
N GLN A 33 8.03 -4.38 13.21
CA GLN A 33 9.20 -4.42 12.33
C GLN A 33 8.99 -5.35 11.15
N HIS A 34 9.46 -4.93 9.98
CA HIS A 34 9.48 -5.75 8.77
C HIS A 34 10.62 -5.32 7.85
N ASN A 35 11.39 -6.27 7.32
CA ASN A 35 12.47 -6.05 6.34
C ASN A 35 13.46 -4.91 6.70
N GLY A 36 13.86 -4.81 7.97
CA GLY A 36 14.79 -3.78 8.43
C GLY A 36 14.19 -2.37 8.57
N TYR A 37 12.87 -2.26 8.50
CA TYR A 37 12.11 -1.04 8.77
C TYR A 37 11.19 -1.21 9.97
N VAL A 38 10.92 -0.10 10.65
CA VAL A 38 10.01 0.00 11.80
C VAL A 38 8.82 0.87 11.41
N GLY A 39 7.62 0.30 11.46
CA GLY A 39 6.37 1.05 11.43
C GLY A 39 5.95 1.38 12.87
N SER A 40 5.55 2.63 13.12
CA SER A 40 5.11 3.06 14.46
C SER A 40 3.96 4.06 14.42
N PHE A 41 3.19 4.12 15.50
CA PHE A 41 2.11 5.11 15.71
C PHE A 41 1.84 5.34 17.21
N LEU A 42 1.16 6.45 17.52
CA LEU A 42 0.84 6.89 18.87
C LEU A 42 -0.67 6.82 19.14
N ALA A 43 -1.05 6.62 20.40
CA ALA A 43 -2.39 6.88 20.91
C ALA A 43 -2.57 8.39 21.14
N ASN A 44 -3.62 9.01 20.57
CA ASN A 44 -3.89 10.44 20.72
C ASN A 44 -4.52 10.74 22.08
N GLY A 45 -4.02 11.77 22.74
CA GLY A 45 -4.27 12.01 24.16
C GLY A 45 -3.42 11.10 25.03
N ARG A 46 -2.87 11.64 26.12
CA ARG A 46 -2.15 10.86 27.12
C ARG A 46 -3.20 10.07 27.89
N CYS A 47 -3.39 8.81 27.50
CA CYS A 47 -4.30 7.88 28.15
C CYS A 47 -3.48 6.86 28.94
N ASP A 48 -3.92 6.56 30.15
CA ASP A 48 -3.40 5.46 30.97
C ASP A 48 -3.59 4.13 30.21
N ASP A 49 -2.86 3.07 30.62
CA ASP A 49 -2.65 1.87 29.80
C ASP A 49 -3.92 1.20 29.24
N GLU A 50 -5.04 1.24 29.97
CA GLU A 50 -6.30 0.63 29.52
C GLU A 50 -7.03 1.45 28.43
N ASP A 51 -6.93 2.78 28.48
CA ASP A 51 -7.65 3.69 27.58
C ASP A 51 -6.93 3.88 26.23
N GLN A 52 -5.64 3.53 26.13
CA GLN A 52 -4.86 3.68 24.91
C GLN A 52 -5.43 2.89 23.72
N MET A 53 -6.10 1.76 23.98
CA MET A 53 -6.69 0.92 22.92
C MET A 53 -7.87 1.59 22.22
N ASP A 54 -8.59 2.44 22.94
CA ASP A 54 -9.76 3.19 22.47
C ASP A 54 -9.45 4.64 22.09
N ALA A 55 -8.21 5.08 22.31
CA ALA A 55 -7.68 6.32 21.78
C ALA A 55 -7.56 6.28 20.24
N ASP A 56 -7.56 7.46 19.62
CA ASP A 56 -7.33 7.57 18.18
C ASP A 56 -5.86 7.42 17.83
N ALA A 57 -5.55 6.49 16.92
CA ALA A 57 -4.21 6.30 16.40
C ALA A 57 -3.81 7.50 15.52
N HIS A 58 -2.61 8.04 15.76
CA HIS A 58 -2.05 9.17 15.03
C HIS A 58 -0.51 9.06 14.93
N ASN A 59 0.14 10.03 14.29
CA ASN A 59 1.61 10.07 14.15
C ASN A 59 2.17 8.79 13.50
N PHE A 60 1.56 8.36 12.39
CA PHE A 60 2.02 7.17 11.67
C PHE A 60 3.39 7.45 11.04
N HIS A 61 4.37 6.62 11.37
CA HIS A 61 5.78 6.89 11.06
C HIS A 61 6.52 5.62 10.64
N ILE A 62 7.38 5.74 9.63
CA ILE A 62 8.28 4.68 9.17
C ILE A 62 9.72 5.16 9.24
N ARG A 63 10.60 4.34 9.80
CA ARG A 63 12.06 4.55 9.78
C ARG A 63 12.80 3.24 9.52
N ARG A 64 14.08 3.29 9.17
CA ARG A 64 14.92 2.09 9.24
C ARG A 64 15.22 1.72 10.69
N CYS A 65 15.54 0.45 10.94
CA CYS A 65 15.84 -0.02 12.30
C CYS A 65 17.06 0.66 12.91
N ASP A 66 18.08 0.95 12.09
CA ASP A 66 19.36 1.59 12.43
C ASP A 66 19.34 3.13 12.35
N ASP A 67 18.22 3.72 11.91
CA ASP A 67 18.05 5.17 11.85
C ASP A 67 17.67 5.73 13.22
N HIS A 68 18.52 6.60 13.77
CA HIS A 68 18.30 7.26 15.05
C HIS A 68 18.02 8.75 14.85
N SER A 69 16.99 9.26 15.52
CA SER A 69 16.78 10.70 15.61
C SER A 69 17.90 11.32 16.45
N ASP A 70 18.46 12.41 15.96
CA ASP A 70 19.43 13.20 16.70
C ASP A 70 18.68 14.03 17.76
N LEU A 71 19.22 14.08 18.97
CA LEU A 71 18.65 14.86 20.09
C LEU A 71 18.96 16.35 19.99
N GLN A 72 20.00 16.72 19.22
CA GLN A 72 20.48 18.11 19.11
C GLN A 72 20.04 18.82 17.83
N SER A 73 19.33 18.14 16.94
CA SER A 73 18.75 18.72 15.74
C SER A 73 17.29 18.32 15.60
N ASP A 74 16.48 19.14 14.91
CA ASP A 74 15.08 18.83 14.56
C ASP A 74 14.99 17.70 13.49
N TYR A 75 16.01 16.86 13.40
CA TYR A 75 16.07 15.73 12.50
C TYR A 75 15.33 14.53 13.09
N HIS A 76 14.17 14.24 12.52
CA HIS A 76 13.44 13.00 12.78
C HIS A 76 13.71 12.00 11.66
N ALA A 77 14.45 10.95 11.98
CA ALA A 77 14.82 9.95 10.98
C ALA A 77 13.59 9.15 10.54
N GLY A 78 13.36 9.10 9.22
CA GLY A 78 12.23 8.38 8.62
C GLY A 78 11.27 9.30 7.85
N SER A 79 10.02 8.86 7.74
CA SER A 79 8.96 9.61 7.08
C SER A 79 7.58 9.32 7.68
N PHE A 80 6.75 10.35 7.70
CA PHE A 80 5.38 10.25 8.21
C PHE A 80 4.42 9.80 7.11
N ARG A 81 3.31 9.20 7.55
CA ARG A 81 2.17 8.77 6.73
C ARG A 81 0.88 9.31 7.34
N ASP A 82 -0.16 9.44 6.53
CA ASP A 82 -1.45 9.95 6.98
C ASP A 82 -2.27 8.89 7.70
N ASN A 83 -2.05 7.62 7.37
CA ASN A 83 -2.81 6.51 7.94
C ASN A 83 -2.03 5.20 7.96
N ILE A 84 -2.50 4.25 8.78
CA ILE A 84 -1.87 2.94 8.95
C ILE A 84 -1.81 2.11 7.65
N THR A 85 -2.74 2.31 6.71
CA THR A 85 -2.72 1.59 5.42
C THR A 85 -1.51 1.99 4.61
N GLN A 86 -1.21 3.29 4.54
CA GLN A 86 -0.02 3.78 3.85
C GLN A 86 1.27 3.29 4.51
N VAL A 87 1.26 3.10 5.84
CA VAL A 87 2.40 2.46 6.54
C VAL A 87 2.59 1.02 6.07
N CYS A 88 1.52 0.21 6.12
CA CYS A 88 1.57 -1.18 5.69
C CYS A 88 2.02 -1.31 4.22
N GLU A 89 1.41 -0.55 3.31
CA GLU A 89 1.75 -0.55 1.87
C GLU A 89 3.20 -0.09 1.58
N SER A 90 3.77 0.76 2.44
CA SER A 90 5.17 1.19 2.29
C SER A 90 6.15 0.08 2.72
N LEU A 91 5.78 -0.73 3.71
CA LEU A 91 6.62 -1.79 4.26
C LEU A 91 6.52 -3.09 3.46
N LEU A 92 5.30 -3.42 3.03
CA LEU A 92 4.99 -4.61 2.26
C LEU A 92 3.89 -4.24 1.26
N PRO A 93 4.24 -3.85 0.02
CA PRO A 93 3.24 -3.50 -0.98
C PRO A 93 2.25 -4.64 -1.23
N SER A 94 0.97 -4.31 -1.40
CA SER A 94 -0.03 -5.32 -1.75
C SER A 94 0.36 -6.00 -3.07
N PRO A 95 0.13 -7.33 -3.19
CA PRO A 95 0.36 -8.03 -4.45
C PRO A 95 -0.53 -7.43 -5.56
N PRO A 96 -0.06 -7.46 -6.82
CA PRO A 96 -0.83 -6.94 -7.95
C PRO A 96 -2.14 -7.70 -8.08
N LYS A 97 -3.22 -6.97 -8.39
CA LYS A 97 -4.56 -7.58 -8.55
C LYS A 97 -4.60 -8.53 -9.75
N PHE A 98 -3.84 -8.20 -10.79
CA PHE A 98 -3.71 -9.02 -11.99
C PHE A 98 -2.24 -9.44 -12.17
N PRO A 99 -1.91 -10.72 -12.01
CA PRO A 99 -0.55 -11.20 -12.26
C PRO A 99 -0.19 -11.09 -13.75
N ALA A 100 1.12 -11.11 -14.04
CA ALA A 100 1.60 -11.19 -15.41
C ALA A 100 1.05 -12.47 -16.07
N GLY A 101 0.60 -12.35 -17.32
CA GLY A 101 -0.08 -13.40 -18.07
C GLY A 101 -1.61 -13.40 -17.95
N SER A 102 -2.20 -12.61 -17.05
CA SER A 102 -3.66 -12.48 -16.99
C SER A 102 -4.22 -11.75 -18.21
N LEU A 103 -5.33 -12.26 -18.74
CA LEU A 103 -6.11 -11.57 -19.76
C LEU A 103 -7.09 -10.61 -19.08
N VAL A 104 -6.98 -9.34 -19.43
CA VAL A 104 -7.81 -8.27 -18.88
C VAL A 104 -8.57 -7.57 -19.99
N ARG A 105 -9.72 -7.02 -19.64
CA ARG A 105 -10.54 -6.18 -20.51
C ARG A 105 -10.57 -4.77 -19.97
N GLY A 106 -10.53 -3.79 -20.86
CA GLY A 106 -10.76 -2.39 -20.51
C GLY A 106 -12.22 -2.19 -20.11
N ARG A 107 -12.46 -1.77 -18.87
CA ARG A 107 -13.81 -1.46 -18.40
C ARG A 107 -14.37 -0.29 -19.20
N ASP A 108 -15.67 -0.32 -19.47
CA ASP A 108 -16.36 0.82 -20.08
C ASP A 108 -16.52 1.96 -19.05
N ASN A 109 -15.55 2.88 -19.04
CA ASN A 109 -15.59 4.06 -18.20
C ASN A 109 -15.00 5.27 -18.95
N LYS A 110 -15.29 6.49 -18.44
CA LYS A 110 -14.86 7.75 -19.08
C LYS A 110 -13.35 7.81 -19.35
N ARG A 111 -12.52 7.23 -18.48
CA ARG A 111 -11.06 7.26 -18.61
C ARG A 111 -10.56 6.28 -19.66
N ALA A 112 -11.06 5.05 -19.65
CA ALA A 112 -10.75 4.02 -20.63
C ALA A 112 -11.19 4.42 -22.04
N ASN A 113 -12.37 5.05 -22.16
CA ASN A 113 -12.86 5.62 -23.41
C ASN A 113 -11.93 6.73 -23.92
N ARG A 114 -11.50 7.65 -23.04
CA ARG A 114 -10.55 8.73 -23.40
C ARG A 114 -9.19 8.21 -23.86
N GLN A 115 -8.73 7.09 -23.29
CA GLN A 115 -7.45 6.47 -23.63
C GLN A 115 -7.58 5.41 -24.75
N GLY A 116 -8.80 5.16 -25.26
CA GLY A 116 -9.05 4.30 -26.42
C GLY A 116 -8.93 2.80 -26.16
N PHE A 117 -8.97 2.34 -24.91
CA PHE A 117 -8.86 0.90 -24.57
C PHE A 117 -10.15 0.30 -24.00
N ALA A 118 -11.23 1.07 -23.89
CA ALA A 118 -12.51 0.56 -23.42
C ALA A 118 -13.02 -0.59 -24.30
N GLY A 119 -13.43 -1.68 -23.66
CA GLY A 119 -13.93 -2.88 -24.32
C GLY A 119 -12.87 -3.77 -24.99
N LEU A 120 -11.63 -3.29 -25.14
CA LEU A 120 -10.53 -4.08 -25.71
C LEU A 120 -10.05 -5.13 -24.71
N VAL A 121 -9.54 -6.25 -25.23
CA VAL A 121 -8.88 -7.29 -24.46
C VAL A 121 -7.37 -7.10 -24.58
N GLY A 122 -6.65 -7.29 -23.50
CA GLY A 122 -5.20 -7.17 -23.46
C GLY A 122 -4.57 -8.18 -22.50
N LEU A 123 -3.28 -8.41 -22.69
CA LEU A 123 -2.47 -9.27 -21.85
C LEU A 123 -1.69 -8.42 -20.85
N VAL A 124 -1.77 -8.76 -19.56
CA VAL A 124 -0.90 -8.14 -18.56
C VAL A 124 0.51 -8.66 -18.75
N THR A 125 1.44 -7.78 -19.12
CA THR A 125 2.83 -8.15 -19.38
C THR A 125 3.67 -8.11 -18.12
N GLN A 126 3.45 -7.11 -17.26
CA GLN A 126 4.20 -6.94 -16.02
C GLN A 126 3.43 -6.04 -15.03
N PRO A 127 3.42 -6.36 -13.72
CA PRO A 127 2.97 -5.41 -12.70
C PRO A 127 4.00 -4.29 -12.50
N THR A 128 3.57 -3.06 -12.21
CA THR A 128 4.48 -1.91 -12.06
C THR A 128 5.29 -1.91 -10.76
N GLY A 129 5.13 -2.91 -9.88
CA GLY A 129 5.76 -2.95 -8.55
C GLY A 129 5.16 -1.97 -7.53
N HIS A 130 4.52 -0.90 -8.00
CA HIS A 130 3.67 -0.02 -7.21
C HIS A 130 2.20 -0.44 -7.36
N GLY A 131 1.53 -0.69 -6.23
CA GLY A 131 0.17 -1.23 -6.20
C GLY A 131 -0.83 -0.39 -7.01
N GLY A 132 -1.72 -1.07 -7.74
CA GLY A 132 -2.83 -0.44 -8.45
C GLY A 132 -2.60 -0.07 -9.92
N TYR A 133 -1.43 -0.40 -10.49
CA TYR A 133 -1.13 -0.24 -11.92
C TYR A 133 -0.47 -1.50 -12.50
N CYS A 134 -0.65 -1.71 -13.80
CA CYS A 134 -0.01 -2.79 -14.54
C CYS A 134 0.25 -2.39 -16.00
N TYR A 135 1.23 -3.01 -16.64
CA TYR A 135 1.46 -2.88 -18.06
C TYR A 135 0.59 -3.87 -18.83
N VAL A 136 -0.16 -3.36 -19.80
CA VAL A 136 -1.09 -4.15 -20.61
C VAL A 136 -0.74 -3.97 -22.08
N GLU A 137 -0.64 -5.10 -22.78
CA GLU A 137 -0.53 -5.13 -24.24
C GLU A 137 -1.91 -5.42 -24.83
N TRP A 138 -2.50 -4.40 -25.44
CA TRP A 138 -3.85 -4.48 -26.00
C TRP A 138 -3.86 -5.21 -27.33
N MET A 139 -4.82 -6.11 -27.49
CA MET A 139 -5.02 -6.90 -28.71
C MET A 139 -6.04 -6.22 -29.61
N GLY A 140 -5.77 -6.24 -30.92
CA GLY A 140 -6.72 -5.81 -31.95
C GLY A 140 -6.23 -4.63 -32.80
N PRO A 141 -6.89 -4.38 -33.95
CA PRO A 141 -6.47 -3.36 -34.91
C PRO A 141 -6.55 -1.94 -34.36
N ASN A 142 -7.45 -1.71 -33.39
CA ASN A 142 -7.68 -0.41 -32.73
C ASN A 142 -6.91 -0.27 -31.41
N ALA A 143 -5.98 -1.17 -31.10
CA ALA A 143 -5.19 -1.10 -29.89
C ALA A 143 -4.38 0.21 -29.82
N PRO A 144 -4.36 0.91 -28.68
CA PRO A 144 -3.56 2.12 -28.52
C PRO A 144 -2.08 1.79 -28.67
N LYS A 145 -1.47 2.26 -29.76
CA LYS A 145 -0.04 2.08 -30.03
C LYS A 145 0.74 3.21 -29.36
N SER A 146 1.46 2.89 -28.30
CA SER A 146 2.41 3.80 -27.68
C SER A 146 3.83 3.37 -28.01
N LYS A 147 4.71 4.33 -28.28
CA LYS A 147 6.16 4.11 -28.44
C LYS A 147 6.84 3.69 -27.12
N TYR A 148 6.19 3.98 -25.99
CA TYR A 148 6.66 3.68 -24.64
C TYR A 148 5.71 2.71 -23.93
N LYS A 149 6.23 1.92 -22.98
CA LYS A 149 5.39 1.09 -22.10
C LYS A 149 4.49 1.99 -21.25
N VAL A 150 3.18 1.93 -21.48
CA VAL A 150 2.18 2.69 -20.71
C VAL A 150 1.62 1.80 -19.61
N SER A 151 1.63 2.30 -18.38
CA SER A 151 0.97 1.67 -17.25
C SER A 151 -0.50 2.08 -17.19
N TYR A 152 -1.39 1.12 -16.98
CA TYR A 152 -2.83 1.31 -16.81
C TYR A 152 -3.25 1.01 -15.38
N SER A 153 -4.27 1.70 -14.87
CA SER A 153 -4.74 1.43 -13.51
C SER A 153 -5.58 0.15 -13.46
N GLU A 154 -5.32 -0.69 -12.46
CA GLU A 154 -6.09 -1.94 -12.22
C GLU A 154 -7.58 -1.69 -11.95
N ARG A 155 -7.97 -0.44 -11.63
CA ARG A 155 -9.38 -0.04 -11.43
C ARG A 155 -10.15 0.12 -12.74
N ASP A 156 -9.42 0.40 -13.81
CA ASP A 156 -9.97 0.60 -15.16
C ASP A 156 -9.99 -0.71 -15.96
N LEU A 157 -9.63 -1.82 -15.31
CA LEU A 157 -9.52 -3.16 -15.89
C LEU A 157 -10.47 -4.13 -15.18
N GLU A 158 -10.96 -5.10 -15.95
CA GLU A 158 -11.71 -6.25 -15.46
C GLU A 158 -11.08 -7.55 -15.97
N LEU A 159 -11.22 -8.64 -15.22
CA LEU A 159 -10.70 -9.94 -15.63
C LEU A 159 -11.52 -10.44 -16.82
N ALA A 160 -10.86 -10.78 -17.92
CA ALA A 160 -11.52 -11.34 -19.10
C ALA A 160 -11.63 -12.88 -19.03
N SER A 161 -10.74 -13.54 -18.28
CA SER A 161 -10.73 -14.97 -17.98
C SER A 161 -9.93 -15.25 -16.71
#